data_AF-A0A7C5QGW4-F1
#
_entry.id   AF-A0A7C5QGW4-F1
#
_cell.length_a   1.000
_cell.length_b   1.000
_cell.length_c   1.000
_cell.angle_alpha   90.00
_cell.angle_beta   90.00
_cell.angle_gamma   90.00
#
_symmetry.space_group_name_H-M   'P 1'
#
loop_
_entity.id
_entity.type
_entity.pdbx_description
1 polymer ?
#
loop_
_entity_poly.entity_id
_entity_poly.type
_entity_poly.pdbx_seq_one_letter_code
_entity_poly.pdbx_strand_id
1 'polypeptide(L)'
;MLIDSYDLEVFSPPCEPGSERWSAFAHLRRDITDVLPYLNAVWRGAVYDHQAHILTLVRGGRRYTLRPFEIAASNLEDRDHARDIVDRIVAEINGVWERRATITPSTE
;
A
#
# COMPACT_ATOMS: atom_id res chain seq x y z
N MET A 1 3.87 -8.99 -13.76
CA MET A 1 2.92 -8.23 -12.91
C MET A 1 2.17 -9.14 -11.93
N LEU A 2 2.18 -8.79 -10.64
CA LEU A 2 1.49 -9.48 -9.53
C LEU A 2 0.06 -8.98 -9.37
N ILE A 3 -0.12 -7.66 -9.33
CA ILE A 3 -1.42 -6.99 -9.23
C ILE A 3 -1.80 -6.50 -10.63
N ASP A 4 -2.81 -7.13 -11.23
CA ASP A 4 -3.32 -6.78 -12.57
C ASP A 4 -4.57 -5.88 -12.52
N SER A 5 -5.31 -5.93 -11.41
CA SER A 5 -6.56 -5.23 -11.21
C SER A 5 -6.90 -5.13 -9.73
N TYR A 6 -7.66 -4.11 -9.36
CA TYR A 6 -8.17 -3.89 -8.01
C TYR A 6 -9.46 -3.07 -8.06
N ASP A 7 -10.29 -3.22 -7.03
CA ASP A 7 -11.47 -2.39 -6.82
C ASP A 7 -11.14 -1.29 -5.81
N LEU A 8 -11.40 -0.03 -6.17
CA LEU A 8 -11.03 1.13 -5.35
C LEU A 8 -12.23 1.64 -4.57
N GLU A 9 -12.08 1.69 -3.25
CA GLU A 9 -13.00 2.34 -2.33
C GLU A 9 -12.32 3.58 -1.75
N VAL A 10 -12.98 4.75 -1.82
CA VAL A 10 -12.46 5.99 -1.23
C VAL A 10 -13.50 6.54 -0.27
N PHE A 11 -13.10 6.68 0.99
CA PHE A 11 -13.95 7.00 2.11
C PHE A 11 -13.39 8.20 2.88
N SER A 12 -14.24 9.15 3.25
CA SER A 12 -13.93 10.17 4.27
C SER A 12 -14.75 9.87 5.52
N PRO A 13 -14.12 9.76 6.71
CA PRO A 13 -14.86 9.76 7.95
C PRO A 13 -15.61 11.10 8.09
N PRO A 14 -16.82 11.11 8.67
CA PRO A 14 -17.51 12.35 8.96
C PRO A 14 -16.76 13.10 10.08
N CYS A 15 -15.79 13.94 9.74
CA CYS A 15 -15.13 14.81 10.70
C CYS A 15 -14.88 16.21 10.12
N GLU A 16 -15.39 17.18 10.87
CA GLU A 16 -15.27 18.64 10.81
C GLU A 16 -15.17 19.33 9.43
N PRO A 17 -16.09 20.27 9.11
CA PRO A 17 -15.99 21.07 7.89
C PRO A 17 -14.64 21.81 7.86
N GLY A 18 -13.79 21.46 6.89
CA GLY A 18 -12.48 22.08 6.67
C GLY A 18 -11.24 21.21 6.97
N SER A 19 -11.40 19.95 7.40
CA SER A 19 -10.28 19.00 7.62
C SER A 19 -10.55 17.60 7.04
N GLU A 20 -11.26 17.52 5.91
CA GLU A 20 -11.56 16.25 5.26
C GLU A 20 -10.26 15.50 4.92
N ARG A 21 -10.10 14.34 5.55
CA ARG A 21 -9.06 13.37 5.23
C ARG A 21 -9.71 12.16 4.61
N TRP A 22 -9.19 11.78 3.46
CA TRP A 22 -9.66 10.62 2.73
C TRP A 22 -8.78 9.41 3.07
N SER A 23 -9.41 8.25 3.06
CA SER A 23 -8.76 6.94 3.05
C SER A 23 -9.17 6.22 1.78
N ALA A 24 -8.20 5.62 1.11
CA ALA A 24 -8.41 4.80 -0.05
C ALA A 24 -8.05 3.35 0.29
N PHE A 25 -8.92 2.42 -0.10
CA PHE A 25 -8.74 0.99 0.04
C PHE A 25 -8.80 0.36 -1.35
N ALA A 26 -7.71 -0.28 -1.76
CA ALA A 26 -7.63 -1.03 -3.00
C ALA A 26 -7.77 -2.52 -2.67
N HIS A 27 -8.93 -3.08 -3.01
CA HIS A 27 -9.24 -4.49 -2.83
C HIS A 27 -8.63 -5.28 -3.99
N LEU A 28 -7.64 -6.11 -3.68
CA LEU A 28 -6.86 -6.85 -4.66
C LEU A 28 -7.49 -8.21 -4.94
N ARG A 29 -7.35 -8.70 -6.18
CA ARG A 29 -7.80 -10.06 -6.56
C ARG A 29 -6.78 -11.15 -6.25
N ARG A 30 -5.54 -10.78 -5.94
CA ARG A 30 -4.44 -11.71 -5.67
C ARG A 30 -3.81 -11.44 -4.33
N ASP A 31 -3.32 -12.52 -3.73
CA ASP A 31 -2.55 -12.47 -2.51
C ASP A 31 -1.17 -11.84 -2.77
N ILE A 32 -0.82 -10.81 -2.00
CA ILE A 32 0.47 -10.11 -2.06
C ILE A 32 1.38 -10.44 -0.87
N THR A 33 1.05 -11.42 -0.04
CA THR A 33 1.85 -11.82 1.14
C THR A 33 3.31 -12.08 0.78
N ASP A 34 3.55 -12.80 -0.32
CA ASP A 34 4.88 -13.19 -0.77
C ASP A 34 5.77 -12.01 -1.16
N VAL A 35 5.20 -10.86 -1.54
CA VAL A 35 5.98 -9.67 -1.91
C VAL A 35 6.31 -8.77 -0.72
N LEU A 36 5.59 -8.90 0.42
CA LEU A 36 5.78 -8.03 1.59
C LEU A 36 7.21 -8.02 2.15
N PRO A 37 7.92 -9.17 2.31
CA PRO A 37 9.31 -9.16 2.79
C PRO A 37 10.27 -8.42 1.84
N TYR A 38 10.00 -8.47 0.53
CA TYR A 38 10.82 -7.78 -0.47
C TYR A 38 10.54 -6.28 -0.48
N LEU A 39 9.27 -5.89 -0.27
CA LEU A 39 8.91 -4.49 -0.09
C LEU A 39 9.57 -3.92 1.17
N ASN A 40 9.60 -4.67 2.27
CA ASN A 40 10.29 -4.25 3.50
C ASN A 40 11.78 -3.98 3.26
N ALA A 41 12.45 -4.79 2.44
CA ALA A 41 13.85 -4.61 2.09
C ALA A 41 14.11 -3.38 1.19
N VAL A 42 13.14 -2.97 0.37
CA VAL A 42 13.30 -1.89 -0.62
C VAL A 42 12.76 -0.55 -0.12
N TRP A 43 11.62 -0.55 0.56
CA TRP A 43 10.94 0.64 1.03
C TRP A 43 11.54 1.12 2.35
N ARG A 44 12.39 2.15 2.27
CA ARG A 44 13.00 2.77 3.45
C ARG A 44 11.95 3.22 4.46
N GLY A 45 12.07 2.76 5.70
CA GLY A 45 11.15 3.09 6.78
C GLY A 45 9.84 2.31 6.77
N ALA A 46 9.71 1.30 5.91
CA ALA A 46 8.67 0.30 6.06
C ALA A 46 8.94 -0.56 7.30
N VAL A 47 7.86 -1.04 7.92
CA VAL A 47 7.89 -2.00 9.02
C VAL A 47 6.97 -3.14 8.65
N TYR A 48 7.50 -4.35 8.62
CA TYR A 48 6.77 -5.56 8.28
C TYR A 48 6.55 -6.46 9.50
N ASP A 49 5.29 -6.64 9.89
CA ASP A 49 4.90 -7.68 10.83
C ASP A 49 4.67 -8.99 10.05
N HIS A 50 5.65 -9.89 10.14
CA HIS A 50 5.63 -11.16 9.44
C HIS A 50 4.50 -12.09 9.93
N GLN A 51 4.14 -12.05 11.22
CA GLN A 51 3.11 -12.92 11.77
C GLN A 51 1.71 -12.45 11.36
N ALA A 52 1.50 -11.14 11.30
CA ALA A 52 0.23 -10.55 10.88
C ALA A 52 0.07 -10.43 9.36
N HIS A 53 1.15 -10.60 8.59
CA HIS A 53 1.22 -10.30 7.15
C HIS A 53 0.83 -8.84 6.85
N ILE A 54 1.35 -7.91 7.66
CA ILE A 54 1.05 -6.47 7.53
C ILE A 54 2.34 -5.70 7.33
N LEU A 55 2.44 -4.96 6.23
CA LEU A 55 3.50 -3.97 6.03
C LEU A 55 2.93 -2.56 6.18
N THR A 56 3.58 -1.72 6.97
CA THR A 56 3.21 -0.31 7.14
C THR A 56 4.34 0.61 6.72
N LEU A 57 3.99 1.77 6.14
CA LEU A 57 4.94 2.80 5.75
C LEU A 57 4.31 4.19 5.94
N VAL A 58 5.08 5.14 6.44
CA VAL A 58 4.70 6.56 6.44
C VAL A 58 5.62 7.31 5.48
N ARG A 59 5.05 7.93 4.44
CA ARG A 59 5.80 8.65 3.41
C ARG A 59 5.04 9.90 2.98
N GLY A 60 5.69 11.06 3.11
CA GLY A 60 5.09 12.35 2.74
C GLY A 60 3.80 12.67 3.51
N GLY A 61 3.76 12.36 4.81
CA GLY A 61 2.58 12.56 5.67
C GLY A 61 1.46 11.52 5.49
N ARG A 62 1.53 10.64 4.49
CA ARG A 62 0.52 9.60 4.22
C ARG A 62 0.95 8.28 4.84
N ARG A 63 -0.02 7.53 5.36
CA ARG A 63 0.20 6.17 5.87
C ARG A 63 -0.28 5.16 4.84
N TYR A 64 0.57 4.20 4.52
CA TYR A 64 0.25 3.06 3.67
C TYR A 64 0.26 1.80 4.52
N THR A 65 -0.73 0.94 4.33
CA THR A 65 -0.81 -0.38 4.95
C THR A 65 -1.09 -1.41 3.86
N LEU A 66 -0.26 -2.45 3.79
CA LEU A 66 -0.41 -3.56 2.86
C LEU A 66 -0.76 -4.82 3.63
N ARG A 67 -1.73 -5.56 3.11
CA ARG A 67 -2.22 -6.85 3.62
C ARG A 67 -2.41 -7.80 2.44
N PRO A 68 -2.61 -9.11 2.65
CA PRO A 68 -2.69 -10.11 1.58
C PRO A 68 -3.56 -9.70 0.38
N PHE A 69 -4.73 -9.10 0.60
CA PHE A 69 -5.65 -8.70 -0.47
C PHE A 69 -6.00 -7.21 -0.47
N GLU A 70 -5.21 -6.37 0.18
CA GLU A 70 -5.58 -4.96 0.38
C GLU A 70 -4.37 -4.02 0.39
N ILE A 71 -4.55 -2.87 -0.24
CA ILE A 71 -3.69 -1.69 -0.07
C ILE A 71 -4.53 -0.57 0.51
N ALA A 72 -4.22 -0.13 1.72
CA ALA A 72 -4.85 1.02 2.34
C ALA A 72 -3.90 2.23 2.33
N ALA A 73 -4.39 3.38 1.87
CA ALA A 73 -3.71 4.67 1.95
C ALA A 73 -4.58 5.65 2.74
N SER A 74 -4.05 6.18 3.83
CA SER A 74 -4.76 7.12 4.71
C SER A 74 -4.08 8.48 4.75
N ASN A 75 -4.82 9.48 5.26
CA ASN A 75 -4.38 10.88 5.32
C ASN A 75 -4.19 11.49 3.92
N LEU A 76 -5.13 11.19 3.02
CA LEU A 76 -5.19 11.80 1.70
C LEU A 76 -5.92 13.14 1.78
N GLU A 77 -5.34 14.18 1.21
CA GLU A 77 -5.93 15.54 1.19
C GLU A 77 -7.00 15.68 0.09
N ASP A 78 -6.97 14.78 -0.90
CA ASP A 78 -7.79 14.88 -2.10
C ASP A 78 -8.28 13.49 -2.53
N ARG A 79 -9.59 13.40 -2.75
CA ARG A 79 -10.28 12.22 -3.25
C ARG A 79 -9.91 11.92 -4.70
N ASP A 80 -9.77 12.94 -5.53
CA ASP A 80 -9.57 12.78 -6.98
C ASP A 80 -8.20 12.17 -7.28
N HIS A 81 -7.21 12.48 -6.43
CA HIS A 81 -5.86 11.91 -6.51
C HIS A 81 -5.69 10.56 -5.79
N ALA A 82 -6.71 10.03 -5.12
CA ALA A 82 -6.62 8.77 -4.40
C ALA A 82 -6.25 7.60 -5.32
N ARG A 83 -6.85 7.55 -6.52
CA ARG A 83 -6.56 6.53 -7.53
C ARG A 83 -5.11 6.59 -7.98
N ASP A 84 -4.61 7.77 -8.34
CA ASP A 84 -3.22 7.94 -8.79
C ASP A 84 -2.21 7.50 -7.73
N ILE A 85 -2.51 7.74 -6.45
CA ILE A 85 -1.66 7.31 -5.34
C ILE A 85 -1.64 5.78 -5.26
N VAL A 86 -2.80 5.13 -5.32
CA VAL A 86 -2.89 3.67 -5.32
C VAL A 86 -2.21 3.07 -6.55
N ASP A 87 -2.42 3.63 -7.74
CA ASP A 87 -1.79 3.16 -8.98
C ASP A 87 -0.26 3.22 -8.91
N ARG A 88 0.30 4.28 -8.33
CA ARG A 88 1.75 4.37 -8.09
C ARG A 88 2.23 3.28 -7.14
N ILE A 89 1.51 3.03 -6.05
CA ILE A 89 1.86 1.95 -5.11
C ILE A 89 1.78 0.58 -5.80
N VAL A 90 0.73 0.32 -6.57
CA VAL A 90 0.58 -0.92 -7.35
C VAL A 90 1.74 -1.09 -8.33
N ALA A 91 2.15 -0.03 -9.04
CA ALA A 91 3.29 -0.06 -9.94
C ALA A 91 4.61 -0.34 -9.19
N GLU A 92 4.84 0.29 -8.03
CA GLU A 92 6.00 0.01 -7.17
C GLU A 92 6.04 -1.46 -6.72
N ILE A 93 4.91 -2.00 -6.26
CA ILE A 93 4.79 -3.41 -5.83
C ILE A 93 5.11 -4.36 -6.99
N ASN A 94 4.52 -4.11 -8.16
CA ASN A 94 4.76 -4.91 -9.35
C ASN A 94 6.22 -4.86 -9.80
N GLY A 95 6.86 -3.69 -9.74
CA GLY A 95 8.29 -3.54 -10.06
C GLY A 95 9.19 -4.28 -9.08
N VAL A 96 8.88 -4.28 -7.78
CA VAL A 96 9.59 -5.09 -6.78
C VAL A 96 9.39 -6.58 -7.05
N TRP A 97 8.15 -7.01 -7.32
CA TRP A 97 7.84 -8.39 -7.62
C TRP A 97 8.63 -8.92 -8.83
N GLU A 98 8.72 -8.13 -9.90
CA GLU A 98 9.39 -8.55 -11.14
C GLU A 98 10.90 -8.77 -10.96
N ARG A 99 11.54 -7.97 -10.10
CA ARG A 99 12.97 -8.09 -9.80
C ARG A 99 13.28 -8.79 -8.48
N ARG A 100 12.31 -9.46 -7.85
CA ARG A 100 12.46 -10.09 -6.52
C ARG A 100 13.64 -11.04 -6.41
N ALA A 101 14.02 -11.70 -7.52
CA ALA A 101 15.19 -12.60 -7.57
C ALA A 101 16.53 -11.90 -7.28
N THR A 102 16.59 -10.56 -7.36
CA THR A 102 17.78 -9.77 -7.06
C THR A 102 17.71 -9.05 -5.71
N ILE A 103 16.65 -9.29 -4.93
CA ILE A 103 16.40 -8.61 -3.65
C ILE A 103 16.44 -9.66 -2.55
N THR A 104 17.27 -9.43 -1.54
CA THR A 104 17.20 -10.21 -0.31
C THR A 104 16.00 -9.74 0.51
N PRO A 105 15.00 -10.60 0.80
CA PRO A 105 13.84 -10.21 1.60
C PRO A 105 14.25 -9.87 3.04
N SER A 106 13.51 -8.95 3.68
CA SER A 106 13.69 -8.60 5.09
C SER A 106 12.40 -8.84 5.87
N THR A 107 12.51 -9.55 6.99
CA THR A 107 11.43 -9.76 7.97
C THR A 107 11.80 -9.23 9.35
N GLU A 108 12.92 -8.51 9.45
CA GLU A 108 13.35 -7.81 10.66
C GLU A 108 12.54 -6.53 10.88
#